data_AF-A0A515DBJ3-F1
#
_entry.id   AF-A0A515DBJ3-F1
#
_cell.length_a   1.000
_cell.length_b   1.000
_cell.length_c   1.000
_cell.angle_alpha   90.00
_cell.angle_beta   90.00
_cell.angle_gamma   90.00
#
_symmetry.space_group_name_H-M   'P 1'
#
loop_
_entity.id
_entity.type
_entity.pdbx_description
1 polymer ?
#
loop_
_entity_poly.entity_id
_entity_poly.type
_entity_poly.pdbx_seq_one_letter_code
_entity_poly.pdbx_strand_id
1 'polypeptide(L)' 'MTVFIALLRAVNVGGTGKLVMRDLKFICERAGFRRVQTYIASGSEI' A
#
# COMPACT_ATOMS: atom_id res chain seq x y z
N MET A 1 21.45 1.21 -6.04
CA MET A 1 20.08 1.75 -5.83
C MET A 1 19.35 0.79 -4.91
N THR A 2 18.92 1.24 -3.73
CA THR A 2 18.26 0.36 -2.75
C THR A 2 16.76 0.33 -3.00
N VAL A 3 16.16 -0.85 -3.04
CA VAL A 3 14.71 -1.05 -3.16
C VAL A 3 14.17 -1.41 -1.78
N PHE A 4 13.14 -0.68 -1.34
CA PHE A 4 12.43 -0.97 -0.09
C PHE A 4 11.12 -1.67 -0.40
N ILE A 5 10.80 -2.71 0.37
CA ILE A 5 9.55 -3.46 0.26
C ILE A 5 8.80 -3.32 1.60
N ALA A 6 7.60 -2.73 1.55
CA ALA A 6 6.71 -2.64 2.70
C ALA A 6 5.61 -3.70 2.57
N LEU A 7 5.55 -4.62 3.54
CA LEU A 7 4.50 -5.64 3.62
C LEU A 7 3.47 -5.20 4.66
N LEU A 8 2.24 -4.95 4.21
CA LEU A 8 1.14 -4.54 5.09
C LEU A 8 0.26 -5.76 5.40
N ARG A 9 -0.02 -5.99 6.69
CA ARG A 9 -0.93 -7.06 7.15
C ARG A 9 -2.35 -6.52 7.30
N ALA A 10 -3.35 -7.36 6.98
CA ALA A 10 -4.76 -7.10 7.29
C ALA A 10 -5.25 -5.71 6.86
N VAL A 11 -4.75 -5.20 5.73
CA VAL A 11 -5.27 -3.95 5.13
C VAL A 11 -6.42 -4.28 4.19
N ASN A 12 -7.43 -3.41 4.16
CA ASN A 12 -8.61 -3.60 3.32
C ASN A 12 -9.34 -4.94 3.56
N VAL A 13 -9.28 -5.47 4.78
CA VAL A 13 -10.02 -6.69 5.18
C VAL A 13 -11.18 -6.29 6.08
N GLY A 14 -12.39 -6.75 5.74
CA GLY A 14 -13.61 -6.30 6.41
C GLY A 14 -13.91 -4.82 6.13
N GLY A 15 -15.17 -4.46 5.94
CA GLY A 15 -15.57 -3.12 5.44
C GLY A 15 -15.22 -1.90 6.32
N THR A 16 -14.41 -2.06 7.38
CA THR A 16 -13.99 -0.99 8.28
C THR A 16 -12.53 -0.61 8.03
N GLY A 17 -12.23 0.69 7.98
CA GLY A 17 -10.84 1.16 7.88
C GLY A 17 -10.18 0.91 6.52
N LYS A 18 -10.92 1.12 5.42
CA LYS A 18 -10.39 1.01 4.06
C LYS A 18 -9.21 1.96 3.88
N LEU A 19 -8.04 1.39 3.61
CA LEU A 19 -6.84 2.11 3.21
C LEU A 19 -6.91 2.36 1.71
N VAL A 20 -7.15 3.61 1.34
CA VAL A 20 -7.09 4.05 -0.05
C VAL A 20 -5.63 3.97 -0.52
N MET A 21 -5.35 3.12 -1.50
CA MET A 21 -3.98 2.91 -2.01
C MET A 21 -3.33 4.19 -2.55
N ARG A 22 -4.14 5.14 -3.04
CA ARG A 22 -3.67 6.47 -3.47
C ARG A 22 -3.07 7.26 -2.31
N ASP A 23 -3.71 7.21 -1.14
CA ASP A 23 -3.24 7.94 0.04
C ASP A 23 -1.97 7.28 0.60
N LEU A 24 -1.91 5.95 0.59
CA LEU A 24 -0.68 5.21 0.93
C LEU A 24 0.49 5.62 0.04
N LYS A 25 0.27 5.70 -1.28
CA LYS A 25 1.28 6.17 -2.23
C LYS A 25 1.74 7.59 -1.91
N PHE A 26 0.80 8.49 -1.66
CA PHE A 26 1.08 9.89 -1.34
C PHE A 26 1.91 10.04 -0.06
N ILE A 27 1.60 9.27 0.98
CA ILE A 27 2.39 9.24 2.23
C ILE A 27 3.83 8.81 1.95
N CYS A 28 4.04 7.75 1.15
CA CYS A 28 5.38 7.30 0.77
C CYS A 28 6.15 8.36 -0.03
N GLU A 29 5.49 9.05 -0.96
CA GLU A 29 6.11 10.15 -1.72
C GLU A 29 6.51 11.31 -0.81
N ARG A 30 5.65 11.69 0.15
CA ARG A 30 5.97 12.73 1.15
C ARG A 30 7.09 12.34 2.11
N ALA A 31 7.26 11.05 2.36
CA ALA A 31 8.39 10.52 3.13
C ALA A 31 9.72 10.50 2.33
N GLY A 32 9.72 10.94 1.06
CA GLY A 32 10.91 11.02 0.22
C GLY A 32 11.18 9.78 -0.64
N PHE A 33 10.30 8.77 -0.60
CA PHE A 33 10.40 7.63 -1.49
C PHE A 33 10.04 8.04 -2.92
N ARG A 34 10.81 7.53 -3.88
CA ARG A 34 10.60 7.78 -5.31
C ARG A 34 10.22 6.50 -6.02
N ARG A 35 9.47 6.62 -7.12
CA ARG A 35 8.98 5.48 -7.92
C ARG A 35 8.14 4.49 -7.08
N VAL A 36 7.32 5.02 -6.17
CA VAL A 36 6.44 4.22 -5.30
C VAL A 36 5.44 3.44 -6.16
N GLN A 37 5.42 2.12 -5.98
CA GLN A 37 4.50 1.20 -6.62
C GLN A 37 3.78 0.41 -5.54
N THR A 38 2.46 0.30 -5.67
CA THR A 38 1.65 -0.55 -4.82
C THR A 38 1.44 -1.87 -5.55
N TYR A 39 1.90 -2.97 -4.96
CA TYR A 39 1.60 -4.30 -5.46
C TYR A 39 0.46 -4.88 -4.63
N ILE A 40 -0.67 -5.18 -5.27
CA ILE A 40 -1.81 -5.80 -4.63
C ILE A 40 -1.72 -7.30 -4.93
N ALA A 41 -1.32 -8.10 -3.94
CA ALA A 41 -1.64 -9.51 -3.95
C ALA A 41 -3.11 -9.61 -3.55
N SER A 42 -4.02 -9.46 -4.51
CA SER A 42 -5.46 -9.59 -4.30
C SER A 42 -5.74 -11.05 -3.93
N GLY A 43 -5.69 -11.36 -2.64
CA GLY A 43 -6.40 -12.50 -2.08
C GLY A 43 -7.88 -12.17 -2.16
N SER A 44 -8.47 -12.56 -3.29
CA SER A 44 -9.89 -12.68 -3.60
C SER A 44 -10.87 -12.04 -2.60
N GLU A 45 -11.55 -10.98 -3.03
CA GLU A 45 -12.91 -10.72 -2.56
C GLU A 45 -13.81 -11.73 -3.28
N ILE A 46 -14.22 -12.79 -2.56
CA ILE A 46 -15.48 -13.49 -2.83
C ILE A 46 -16.54 -12.79 -1.97
#